data_AF-A0A0N8KNI3-F1
#
_entry.id   AF-A0A0N8KNI3-F1
#
_cell.length_a   1.000
_cell.length_b   1.000
_cell.length_c   1.000
_cell.angle_alpha   90.00
_cell.angle_beta   90.00
_cell.angle_gamma   90.00
#
_symmetry.space_group_name_H-M   'P 1'
#
loop_
_entity.id
_entity.type
_entity.pdbx_description
1 polymer ?
#
loop_
_entity_poly.entity_id
_entity_poly.type
_entity_poly.pdbx_seq_one_letter_code
_entity_poly.pdbx_strand_id
1 'polypeptide(L)'
;MTHQIMAHQIMTHHLWDMAGVDGLAMAKSLFGEAIGHLAPFQSLETTIQHENCSVLRLCDYNFRIAYAGAFDRLIAQQLGPQYCIWIKQYDWLGRMQITLDRLPALIEQASVRAPHRLANLPNNQAVPAQLDDIALVIWRHYIQGQPAVEIHASQSHLTCLKTKINQP
;
A
#
# COMPACT_ATOMS: atom_id res chain seq x y z
N MET A 1 -37.47 18.61 1.80
CA MET A 1 -36.09 18.59 1.28
C MET A 1 -35.40 17.38 1.85
N THR A 2 -35.30 16.32 1.07
CA THR A 2 -34.74 15.03 1.50
C THR A 2 -33.23 15.10 1.31
N HIS A 3 -32.46 15.12 2.39
CA HIS A 3 -31.01 15.00 2.32
C HIS A 3 -30.66 13.60 1.81
N GLN A 4 -30.33 13.55 0.52
CA GLN A 4 -29.78 12.38 -0.13
C GLN A 4 -28.37 12.20 0.44
N ILE A 5 -28.23 11.32 1.44
CA ILE A 5 -26.93 10.84 1.91
C ILE A 5 -26.32 10.15 0.70
N MET A 6 -25.39 10.83 0.02
CA MET A 6 -24.55 10.19 -0.98
C MET A 6 -23.79 9.09 -0.25
N ALA A 7 -24.19 7.85 -0.48
CA ALA A 7 -23.35 6.71 -0.20
C ALA A 7 -22.01 6.99 -0.89
N HIS A 8 -21.00 7.39 -0.11
CA HIS A 8 -19.64 7.44 -0.61
C HIS A 8 -19.35 6.04 -1.11
N GLN A 9 -19.29 5.87 -2.43
CA GLN A 9 -18.66 4.70 -3.02
C GLN A 9 -17.27 4.68 -2.41
N ILE A 10 -17.04 3.69 -1.54
CA ILE A 10 -15.69 3.37 -1.09
C ILE A 10 -14.99 2.93 -2.36
N MET A 11 -14.21 3.83 -2.98
CA MET A 11 -13.38 3.46 -4.12
C MET A 11 -12.43 2.40 -3.61
N THR A 12 -12.69 1.15 -4.01
CA THR A 12 -11.82 0.03 -3.70
C THR A 12 -10.57 0.19 -4.56
N HIS A 13 -9.52 0.80 -4.02
CA HIS A 13 -8.21 0.73 -4.66
C HIS A 13 -7.78 -0.75 -4.81
N HIS A 14 -7.02 -1.03 -5.85
CA HIS A 14 -6.35 -2.30 -6.01
C HIS A 14 -4.87 -2.15 -5.65
N LEU A 15 -4.24 -3.23 -5.21
CA LEU A 15 -2.80 -3.28 -5.02
C LEU A 15 -2.15 -3.83 -6.28
N TRP A 16 -1.32 -3.01 -6.90
CA TRP A 16 -0.48 -3.38 -8.04
C TRP A 16 0.97 -3.42 -7.59
N ASP A 17 1.69 -4.47 -7.96
CA ASP A 17 3.15 -4.50 -7.82
C ASP A 17 3.78 -4.23 -9.17
N MET A 18 4.76 -3.33 -9.20
CA MET A 18 5.59 -2.99 -10.34
C MET A 18 7.05 -3.27 -9.98
N ALA A 19 7.75 -4.04 -10.81
CA ALA A 19 9.17 -4.30 -10.62
C ALA A 19 9.88 -4.67 -11.91
N GLY A 20 11.21 -4.64 -11.88
CA GLY A 20 12.08 -4.91 -13.04
C GLY A 20 13.34 -4.06 -12.97
N VAL A 21 14.29 -4.30 -13.87
CA VAL A 21 15.58 -3.57 -13.86
C VAL A 21 15.40 -2.06 -14.02
N ASP A 22 14.34 -1.65 -14.71
CA ASP A 22 14.01 -0.24 -14.91
C ASP A 22 12.93 0.28 -13.93
N GLY A 23 12.60 -0.46 -12.86
CA GLY A 23 11.49 -0.13 -11.97
C GLY A 23 11.59 1.27 -11.36
N LEU A 24 12.80 1.71 -10.99
CA LEU A 24 13.02 3.06 -10.46
C LEU A 24 12.87 4.15 -11.52
N ALA A 25 13.42 3.94 -12.72
CA ALA A 25 13.33 4.90 -13.82
C ALA A 25 11.86 5.07 -14.24
N MET A 26 11.15 3.95 -14.35
CA MET A 26 9.71 3.94 -14.60
C MET A 26 8.93 4.67 -13.50
N ALA A 27 9.21 4.39 -12.23
CA ALA A 27 8.54 5.04 -11.11
C ALA A 27 8.74 6.56 -11.16
N LYS A 28 9.95 7.05 -11.44
CA LYS A 28 10.24 8.48 -11.61
C LYS A 28 9.46 9.09 -12.78
N SER A 29 9.37 8.39 -13.90
CA SER A 29 8.60 8.83 -15.06
C SER A 29 7.11 8.99 -14.76
N LEU A 30 6.55 8.14 -13.88
CA LEU A 30 5.13 8.18 -13.51
C LEU A 30 4.82 9.16 -12.39
N PHE A 31 5.64 9.15 -11.34
CA PHE A 31 5.33 9.76 -10.05
C PHE A 31 6.21 10.98 -9.74
N GLY A 32 7.12 11.33 -10.65
CA GLY A 32 8.08 12.42 -10.50
C GLY A 32 9.32 12.03 -9.69
N GLU A 33 10.30 12.95 -9.65
CA GLU A 33 11.62 12.70 -9.05
C GLU A 33 11.57 12.37 -7.54
N ALA A 34 10.54 12.84 -6.83
CA ALA A 34 10.37 12.60 -5.39
C ALA A 34 10.38 11.11 -5.03
N ILE A 35 9.86 10.24 -5.91
CA ILE A 35 9.87 8.78 -5.70
C ILE A 35 11.29 8.22 -5.60
N GLY A 36 12.25 8.86 -6.27
CA GLY A 36 13.65 8.45 -6.26
C GLY A 36 14.35 8.65 -4.94
N HIS A 37 13.80 9.51 -4.09
CA HIS A 37 14.33 9.83 -2.77
C HIS A 37 13.70 8.99 -1.65
N LEU A 38 12.67 8.19 -1.94
CA LEU A 38 12.08 7.30 -0.95
C LEU A 38 13.08 6.20 -0.57
N ALA A 39 13.31 6.01 0.72
CA ALA A 39 13.96 4.78 1.19
C ALA A 39 13.02 3.58 1.06
N PRO A 40 13.53 2.33 1.10
CA PRO A 40 12.67 1.15 1.22
C PRO A 40 11.69 1.28 2.39
N PHE A 41 10.45 0.88 2.12
CA PHE A 41 9.26 1.00 2.96
C PHE A 41 8.82 2.43 3.29
N GLN A 42 9.25 3.43 2.51
CA GLN A 42 8.59 4.73 2.50
C GLN A 42 7.61 4.82 1.33
N SER A 43 6.58 5.64 1.50
CA SER A 43 5.60 5.90 0.45
C SER A 43 5.45 7.38 0.16
N LEU A 44 4.75 7.68 -0.93
CA LEU A 44 4.23 8.99 -1.23
C LEU A 44 2.80 8.90 -1.73
N GLU A 45 2.06 9.98 -1.53
CA GLU A 45 0.73 10.19 -2.10
C GLU A 45 0.86 11.06 -3.34
N THR A 46 0.21 10.67 -4.42
CA THR A 46 0.24 11.41 -5.69
C THR A 46 -1.02 11.13 -6.49
N THR A 47 -1.05 11.60 -7.74
CA THR A 47 -2.15 11.34 -8.66
C THR A 47 -1.63 10.72 -9.95
N ILE A 48 -2.42 9.81 -10.52
CA ILE A 48 -2.26 9.30 -11.88
C ILE A 48 -3.53 9.67 -12.63
N GLN A 49 -3.43 10.39 -13.74
CA GLN A 49 -4.60 10.82 -14.53
C GLN A 49 -5.69 11.50 -13.66
N HIS A 50 -5.29 12.35 -12.71
CA HIS A 50 -6.15 13.04 -11.74
C HIS A 50 -6.82 12.15 -10.67
N GLU A 51 -6.53 10.85 -10.64
CA GLU A 51 -6.99 9.95 -9.59
C GLU A 51 -5.92 9.77 -8.51
N ASN A 52 -6.34 9.80 -7.24
CA ASN A 52 -5.43 9.61 -6.12
C ASN A 52 -4.82 8.20 -6.14
N CYS A 53 -3.53 8.13 -5.83
CA CYS A 53 -2.83 6.88 -5.63
C CYS A 53 -1.76 7.02 -4.54
N SER A 54 -1.45 5.90 -3.91
CA SER A 54 -0.37 5.79 -2.93
C SER A 54 0.70 4.86 -3.49
N VAL A 55 1.96 5.27 -3.45
CA VAL A 55 3.08 4.50 -3.99
C VAL A 55 4.06 4.18 -2.88
N LEU A 56 4.21 2.90 -2.55
CA LEU A 56 5.14 2.36 -1.57
C LEU A 56 6.37 1.78 -2.27
N ARG A 57 7.56 2.22 -1.88
CA ARG A 57 8.81 1.59 -2.32
C ARG A 57 9.05 0.34 -1.47
N LEU A 58 8.98 -0.86 -2.05
CA LEU A 58 9.26 -2.11 -1.33
C LEU A 58 10.77 -2.38 -1.26
N CYS A 59 11.49 -2.10 -2.35
CA CYS A 59 12.95 -2.11 -2.41
C CYS A 59 13.43 -1.22 -3.57
N ASP A 60 14.70 -1.35 -3.99
CA ASP A 60 15.31 -0.42 -4.94
C ASP A 60 14.55 -0.29 -6.26
N TYR A 61 13.98 -1.38 -6.76
CA TYR A 61 13.29 -1.43 -8.05
C TYR A 61 11.86 -1.96 -7.99
N ASN A 62 11.33 -2.20 -6.77
CA ASN A 62 10.01 -2.78 -6.59
C ASN A 62 9.12 -1.79 -5.86
N PHE A 63 7.95 -1.53 -6.44
CA PHE A 63 6.97 -0.59 -5.94
C PHE A 63 5.62 -1.28 -5.82
N ARG A 64 4.89 -0.93 -4.77
CA ARG A 64 3.47 -1.27 -4.61
C ARG A 64 2.64 -0.02 -4.76
N ILE A 65 1.61 -0.09 -5.58
CA ILE A 65 0.73 1.01 -5.91
C ILE A 65 -0.67 0.66 -5.44
N ALA A 66 -1.24 1.49 -4.57
CA ALA A 66 -2.67 1.49 -4.28
C ALA A 66 -3.37 2.44 -5.25
N TYR A 67 -4.13 1.89 -6.20
CA TYR A 67 -4.78 2.66 -7.28
C TYR A 67 -6.10 2.02 -7.71
N ALA A 68 -7.15 2.81 -7.94
CA ALA A 68 -8.47 2.31 -8.37
C ALA A 68 -8.50 1.87 -9.84
N GLY A 69 -7.72 2.53 -10.70
CA GLY A 69 -7.76 2.28 -12.13
C GLY A 69 -7.01 1.01 -12.58
N ALA A 70 -7.13 0.73 -13.88
CA ALA A 70 -6.41 -0.34 -14.57
C ALA A 70 -4.95 0.06 -14.83
N PHE A 71 -4.11 -0.04 -13.79
CA PHE A 71 -2.71 0.39 -13.83
C PHE A 71 -1.90 -0.33 -14.92
N ASP A 72 -2.07 -1.65 -15.07
CA ASP A 72 -1.43 -2.44 -16.12
C ASP A 72 -1.65 -1.88 -17.53
N ARG A 73 -2.89 -1.52 -17.87
CA ARG A 73 -3.26 -0.95 -19.16
C ARG A 73 -2.66 0.42 -19.36
N LEU A 74 -2.68 1.25 -18.32
CA LEU A 74 -2.07 2.59 -18.35
C LEU A 74 -0.59 2.50 -18.73
N ILE A 75 0.14 1.58 -18.09
CA ILE A 75 1.56 1.40 -18.35
C ILE A 75 1.80 0.80 -19.74
N ALA A 76 1.06 -0.24 -20.11
CA ALA A 76 1.19 -0.87 -21.43
C ALA A 76 0.99 0.13 -22.58
N GLN A 77 0.08 1.09 -22.43
CA GLN A 77 -0.25 2.07 -23.47
C GLN A 77 0.74 3.24 -23.55
N GLN A 78 1.27 3.69 -22.42
CA GLN A 78 2.04 4.94 -22.37
C GLN A 78 3.55 4.73 -22.38
N LEU A 79 4.04 3.65 -21.76
CA LEU A 79 5.45 3.56 -21.35
C LEU A 79 6.04 2.14 -21.51
N GLY A 80 5.20 1.11 -21.61
CA GLY A 80 5.59 -0.31 -21.62
C GLY A 80 6.69 -0.71 -22.61
N PRO A 81 6.75 -0.20 -23.86
CA PRO A 81 7.79 -0.60 -24.82
C PRO A 81 9.21 -0.14 -24.46
N GLN A 82 9.36 0.84 -23.55
CA GLN A 82 10.64 1.50 -23.28
C GLN A 82 11.32 0.99 -22.00
N TYR A 83 10.62 0.22 -21.18
CA TYR A 83 11.07 -0.19 -19.85
C TYR A 83 10.97 -1.70 -19.67
N CYS A 84 12.01 -2.31 -19.12
CA CYS A 84 12.05 -3.72 -18.74
C CYS A 84 11.43 -3.92 -17.35
N ILE A 85 10.10 -3.86 -17.29
CA ILE A 85 9.31 -4.03 -16.08
C ILE A 85 8.17 -5.04 -16.25
N TRP A 86 7.69 -5.58 -15.13
CA TRP A 86 6.43 -6.30 -15.02
C TRP A 86 5.49 -5.57 -14.06
N ILE A 87 4.20 -5.73 -14.30
CA ILE A 87 3.12 -5.21 -13.46
C ILE A 87 2.17 -6.35 -13.17
N LYS A 88 1.79 -6.50 -11.90
CA LYS A 88 0.94 -7.61 -11.50
C LYS A 88 0.03 -7.23 -10.33
N GLN A 89 -1.23 -7.66 -10.43
CA GLN A 89 -2.06 -7.90 -9.25
C GLN A 89 -1.90 -9.35 -8.84
N TYR A 90 -1.79 -9.59 -7.55
CA TYR A 90 -1.66 -10.93 -6.99
C TYR A 90 -2.98 -11.37 -6.38
N ASP A 91 -3.57 -12.44 -6.91
CA ASP A 91 -4.82 -13.01 -6.40
C ASP A 91 -4.71 -13.51 -4.96
N TRP A 92 -3.51 -13.81 -4.48
CA TRP A 92 -3.26 -14.19 -3.09
C TRP A 92 -3.05 -12.98 -2.17
N LEU A 93 -2.74 -11.79 -2.71
CA LEU A 93 -2.48 -10.61 -1.90
C LEU A 93 -3.80 -9.98 -1.49
N GLY A 94 -3.99 -9.88 -0.19
CA GLY A 94 -5.14 -9.23 0.42
C GLY A 94 -4.72 -7.97 1.16
N ARG A 95 -5.70 -7.10 1.41
CA ARG A 95 -5.57 -5.97 2.30
C ARG A 95 -6.76 -5.82 3.24
N MET A 96 -6.51 -5.25 4.41
CA MET A 96 -7.55 -4.78 5.31
C MET A 96 -7.14 -3.45 5.93
N GLN A 97 -8.10 -2.54 6.07
CA GLN A 97 -7.88 -1.29 6.79
C GLN A 97 -8.21 -1.49 8.27
N ILE A 98 -7.40 -0.92 9.15
CA ILE A 98 -7.70 -0.78 10.57
C ILE A 98 -7.75 0.70 10.94
N THR A 99 -8.51 1.00 11.99
CA THR A 99 -8.57 2.33 12.57
C THR A 99 -7.35 2.58 13.47
N LEU A 100 -6.95 3.84 13.61
CA LEU A 100 -5.72 4.20 14.33
C LEU A 100 -5.74 3.86 15.82
N ASP A 101 -6.92 3.77 16.44
CA ASP A 101 -7.12 3.32 17.82
C ASP A 101 -6.75 1.85 18.03
N ARG A 102 -6.68 1.05 16.96
CA ARG A 102 -6.23 -0.35 17.00
C ARG A 102 -4.73 -0.55 16.80
N LEU A 103 -4.02 0.51 16.40
CA LEU A 103 -2.58 0.43 16.19
C LEU A 103 -1.80 0.07 17.46
N PRO A 104 -2.12 0.58 18.68
CA PRO A 104 -1.45 0.16 19.91
C PRO A 104 -1.52 -1.35 20.18
N ALA A 105 -2.70 -1.96 20.04
CA ALA A 105 -2.87 -3.40 20.21
C ALA A 105 -2.04 -4.20 19.18
N LEU A 106 -1.98 -3.73 17.94
CA LEU A 106 -1.13 -4.33 16.91
C LEU A 106 0.37 -4.18 17.22
N ILE A 107 0.80 -3.05 17.80
CA ILE A 107 2.18 -2.83 18.24
C ILE A 107 2.61 -3.84 19.31
N GLU A 108 1.71 -4.17 20.23
CA GLU A 108 2.01 -5.11 21.32
C GLU A 108 2.10 -6.57 20.85
N GLN A 109 1.34 -6.93 19.81
CA GLN A 109 1.24 -8.32 19.35
C GLN A 109 2.16 -8.63 18.15
N ALA A 110 2.45 -7.65 17.30
CA ALA A 110 3.25 -7.86 16.09
C ALA A 110 4.75 -7.76 16.39
N SER A 111 5.51 -8.74 15.91
CA SER A 111 6.97 -8.69 15.91
C SER A 111 7.48 -7.98 14.65
N VAL A 112 8.52 -7.17 14.81
CA VAL A 112 9.19 -6.45 13.73
C VAL A 112 10.69 -6.73 13.77
N ARG A 113 11.31 -6.88 12.60
CA ARG A 113 12.76 -7.03 12.51
C ARG A 113 13.43 -5.67 12.42
N ALA A 114 14.55 -5.53 13.12
CA ALA A 114 15.41 -4.36 12.98
C ALA A 114 15.85 -4.19 11.50
N PRO A 115 15.99 -2.95 11.01
CA PRO A 115 15.89 -1.68 11.73
C PRO A 115 14.46 -1.12 11.86
N HIS A 116 13.44 -1.82 11.36
CA HIS A 116 12.07 -1.32 11.34
C HIS A 116 11.45 -1.25 12.74
N ARG A 117 10.52 -0.31 12.93
CA ARG A 117 9.78 -0.11 14.18
C ARG A 117 8.32 0.21 13.86
N LEU A 118 7.41 -0.53 14.51
CA LEU A 118 5.98 -0.26 14.39
C LEU A 118 5.50 0.80 15.41
N ALA A 119 6.16 0.85 16.58
CA ALA A 119 5.93 1.92 17.54
C ALA A 119 6.26 3.28 16.91
N ASN A 120 5.33 4.23 17.03
CA ASN A 120 5.40 5.56 16.42
C ASN A 120 5.55 5.53 14.88
N LEU A 121 5.00 4.52 14.20
CA LEU A 121 5.03 4.42 12.73
C LEU A 121 4.59 5.74 12.09
N PRO A 122 5.49 6.48 11.42
CA PRO A 122 5.14 7.73 10.76
C PRO A 122 4.12 7.51 9.65
N ASN A 123 3.38 8.55 9.29
CA ASN A 123 2.58 8.50 8.08
C ASN A 123 3.50 8.40 6.85
N ASN A 124 3.01 7.76 5.80
CA ASN A 124 3.75 7.42 4.58
C ASN A 124 4.92 6.45 4.80
N GLN A 125 4.76 5.51 5.73
CA GLN A 125 5.73 4.46 5.97
C GLN A 125 5.05 3.11 6.16
N ALA A 126 5.74 2.07 5.72
CA ALA A 126 5.36 0.70 5.96
C ALA A 126 6.41 -0.03 6.80
N VAL A 127 5.98 -1.11 7.43
CA VAL A 127 6.84 -2.00 8.21
C VAL A 127 6.49 -3.45 7.87
N PRO A 128 7.48 -4.26 7.44
CA PRO A 128 7.30 -5.71 7.43
C PRO A 128 7.24 -6.19 8.89
N ALA A 129 6.23 -6.99 9.20
CA ALA A 129 6.00 -7.50 10.54
C ALA A 129 5.47 -8.94 10.47
N GLN A 130 5.36 -9.56 11.64
CA GLN A 130 4.79 -10.90 11.80
C GLN A 130 3.87 -10.92 13.02
N LEU A 131 2.67 -11.48 12.84
CA LEU A 131 1.69 -11.69 13.90
C LEU A 131 1.30 -13.17 13.91
N ASP A 132 1.59 -13.89 14.99
CA ASP A 132 1.33 -15.34 15.11
C ASP A 132 1.77 -16.14 13.87
N ASP A 133 3.05 -16.00 13.53
CA ASP A 133 3.69 -16.59 12.35
C ASP A 133 3.22 -16.07 10.98
N ILE A 134 2.19 -15.23 10.92
CA ILE A 134 1.69 -14.63 9.68
C ILE A 134 2.56 -13.44 9.29
N ALA A 135 3.28 -13.56 8.18
CA ALA A 135 4.00 -12.44 7.57
C ALA A 135 3.00 -11.42 6.99
N LEU A 136 3.22 -10.14 7.31
CA LEU A 136 2.38 -9.05 6.87
C LEU A 136 3.19 -7.76 6.65
N VAL A 137 2.63 -6.83 5.89
CA VAL A 137 3.14 -5.45 5.77
C VAL A 137 2.10 -4.52 6.36
N ILE A 138 2.49 -3.71 7.34
CA ILE A 138 1.65 -2.68 7.94
C ILE A 138 2.04 -1.36 7.30
N TRP A 139 1.11 -0.70 6.63
CA TRP A 139 1.35 0.53 5.89
C TRP A 139 0.47 1.65 6.43
N ARG A 140 1.09 2.68 7.00
CA ARG A 140 0.39 3.89 7.42
C ARG A 140 0.53 4.96 6.33
N HIS A 141 -0.59 5.39 5.76
CA HIS A 141 -0.60 6.34 4.66
C HIS A 141 -1.96 7.03 4.56
N TYR A 142 -2.16 7.91 3.58
CA TYR A 142 -3.45 8.59 3.42
C TYR A 142 -4.38 7.79 2.51
N ILE A 143 -5.61 7.55 2.98
CA ILE A 143 -6.70 7.04 2.16
C ILE A 143 -7.77 8.13 2.12
N GLN A 144 -8.07 8.62 0.92
CA GLN A 144 -9.04 9.70 0.72
C GLN A 144 -8.73 10.95 1.58
N GLY A 145 -7.45 11.28 1.73
CA GLY A 145 -6.98 12.42 2.52
C GLY A 145 -6.97 12.21 4.03
N GLN A 146 -7.33 11.03 4.52
CA GLN A 146 -7.31 10.70 5.96
C GLN A 146 -6.20 9.70 6.27
N PRO A 147 -5.40 9.92 7.34
CA PRO A 147 -4.44 8.92 7.79
C PRO A 147 -5.13 7.62 8.16
N ALA A 148 -4.67 6.51 7.58
CA ALA A 148 -5.17 5.18 7.84
C ALA A 148 -4.00 4.19 7.96
N VAL A 149 -4.30 3.00 8.46
CA VAL A 149 -3.37 1.87 8.47
C VAL A 149 -3.97 0.75 7.65
N GLU A 150 -3.30 0.37 6.56
CA GLU A 150 -3.59 -0.84 5.81
C GLU A 150 -2.65 -1.97 6.25
N ILE A 151 -3.20 -3.18 6.32
CA ILE A 151 -2.45 -4.41 6.55
C ILE A 151 -2.52 -5.22 5.28
N HIS A 152 -1.36 -5.59 4.75
CA HIS A 152 -1.24 -6.47 3.59
C HIS A 152 -0.76 -7.85 4.03
N ALA A 153 -1.47 -8.88 3.62
CA ALA A 153 -1.12 -10.27 3.92
C ALA A 153 -1.70 -11.20 2.84
N SER A 154 -1.48 -12.51 2.97
CA SER A 154 -2.24 -13.47 2.17
C SER A 154 -3.74 -13.34 2.44
N GLN A 155 -4.58 -13.41 1.40
CA GLN A 155 -6.04 -13.39 1.53
C GLN A 155 -6.54 -14.47 2.49
N SER A 156 -5.90 -15.65 2.47
CA SER A 156 -6.23 -16.76 3.39
C SER A 156 -6.06 -16.41 4.87
N HIS A 157 -5.26 -15.39 5.20
CA HIS A 157 -4.97 -14.98 6.58
C HIS A 157 -5.78 -13.77 7.03
N LEU A 158 -6.37 -12.99 6.11
CA LEU A 158 -7.06 -11.74 6.46
C LEU A 158 -8.22 -11.95 7.45
N THR A 159 -9.00 -13.01 7.30
CA THR A 159 -10.11 -13.30 8.22
C THR A 159 -9.60 -13.56 9.64
N CYS A 160 -8.51 -14.32 9.78
CA CYS A 160 -7.90 -14.60 11.09
C CYS A 160 -7.29 -13.34 11.71
N LEU A 161 -6.55 -12.55 10.93
CA LEU A 161 -5.98 -11.27 11.36
C LEU A 161 -7.07 -10.30 11.81
N LYS A 162 -8.19 -10.20 11.06
CA LYS A 162 -9.31 -9.34 11.41
C LYS A 162 -9.91 -9.70 12.78
N THR A 163 -10.06 -10.98 13.09
CA THR A 163 -10.57 -11.39 14.40
C THR A 163 -9.60 -11.00 15.51
N LYS A 164 -8.29 -11.26 15.33
CA LYS A 164 -7.27 -10.97 16.35
C LYS A 164 -7.13 -9.47 16.64
N ILE A 165 -7.07 -8.64 15.60
CA ILE A 165 -6.84 -7.20 15.77
C ILE A 165 -8.07 -6.48 16.35
N ASN A 166 -9.27 -7.04 16.16
CA ASN A 166 -10.50 -6.48 16.72
C ASN A 166 -10.81 -6.96 18.15
N GLN A 167 -10.06 -7.94 18.68
CA GLN A 167 -10.20 -8.33 20.07
C GLN A 167 -9.59 -7.22 20.96
N PRO A 168 -10.33 -6.75 21.98
CA PRO A 168 -9.85 -5.72 22.91
C PRO A 168 -8.70 -6.22 23.78
#